data_AF-A0A7C7E4W0-F1
#
_entry.id   AF-A0A7C7E4W0-F1
#
_cell.length_a   1.000
_cell.length_b   1.000
_cell.length_c   1.000
_cell.angle_alpha   90.00
_cell.angle_beta   90.00
_cell.angle_gamma   90.00
#
_symmetry.space_group_name_H-M   'P 1'
#
loop_
_entity.id
_entity.type
_entity.pdbx_description
1 polymer ?
#
loop_
_entity_poly.entity_id
_entity_poly.type
_entity_poly.pdbx_seq_one_letter_code
_entity_poly.pdbx_strand_id
1 'polypeptide(L)'
;VDVIDFAKEAGANWDDKVIKGFWDWALARPELTTNLNVLLDSFNYLTRSNTVTRLLYQQFTRKGIRYILKYKPDIVFSTHFFCSSVALFARQRYNLPYKIFSYMTDPVRGHNLWVNPEIEAVIVATPEACEYLAKQGEPREKIRIMPFPLNRKFFEEIDRKREEILSGLGLDPGRKTLLATSGGQGIGETSFYIKKLYISRFPFNIIAVCGKNQELYNELNALKESVRSDVPMAVLGFVDNMHELLDVSDLAIAKGGASTTLETLVKRVPTIFTHCAALHEKGNIDYCVNNRMGWYAKNEKEFNAIIDQILGTDILEQYKRNIDANPYIKLLPDAADNLARFIVNELETPYIKRPRSKKIFMRSIVTGTRMNLYRLKTRSRSNRYKMAGGQGVD
;
A
#
# COMPACT_ATOMS: atom_id res chain seq x y z
N VAL A 1 15.60 4.09 13.92
CA VAL A 1 14.88 3.37 12.84
C VAL A 1 14.64 4.38 11.75
N ASP A 2 15.14 4.14 10.54
CA ASP A 2 15.01 5.09 9.45
C ASP A 2 13.95 4.58 8.45
N VAL A 3 12.94 5.41 8.19
CA VAL A 3 11.87 5.11 7.22
C VAL A 3 12.17 5.89 5.95
N ILE A 4 12.34 5.18 4.83
CA ILE A 4 12.81 5.75 3.58
C ILE A 4 11.98 5.31 2.38
N ASP A 5 11.78 6.21 1.42
CA ASP A 5 11.45 5.82 0.03
C ASP A 5 12.75 5.27 -0.59
N PHE A 6 12.95 3.95 -0.50
CA PHE A 6 14.24 3.33 -0.81
C PHE A 6 14.71 3.59 -2.25
N ALA A 7 13.80 3.62 -3.23
CA ALA A 7 14.15 3.91 -4.61
C ALA A 7 14.62 5.37 -4.75
N LYS A 8 13.87 6.31 -4.18
CA LYS A 8 14.21 7.75 -4.20
C LYS A 8 15.50 8.04 -3.43
N GLU A 9 15.66 7.53 -2.21
CA GLU A 9 16.84 7.75 -1.36
C GLU A 9 18.10 7.11 -1.93
N ALA A 10 17.98 5.98 -2.62
CA ALA A 10 19.08 5.41 -3.40
C ALA A 10 19.45 6.27 -4.64
N GLY A 11 18.61 7.25 -4.98
CA GLY A 11 18.72 8.09 -6.17
C GLY A 11 18.28 7.37 -7.45
N ALA A 12 17.47 6.32 -7.36
CA ALA A 12 16.97 5.53 -8.48
C ALA A 12 15.75 6.18 -9.17
N ASN A 13 15.85 7.49 -9.43
CA ASN A 13 14.75 8.35 -9.88
C ASN A 13 14.07 7.89 -11.17
N TRP A 14 14.76 7.18 -12.07
CA TRP A 14 14.17 6.71 -13.32
C TRP A 14 13.29 5.47 -13.08
N ASP A 15 13.83 4.45 -12.41
CA ASP A 15 13.06 3.26 -12.05
C ASP A 15 11.89 3.63 -11.11
N ASP A 16 12.10 4.56 -10.17
CA ASP A 16 11.04 5.07 -9.29
C ASP A 16 9.88 5.70 -10.09
N LYS A 17 10.20 6.55 -11.09
CA LYS A 17 9.19 7.13 -11.99
C LYS A 17 8.47 6.06 -12.81
N VAL A 18 9.19 5.06 -13.31
CA VAL A 18 8.59 3.96 -14.09
C VAL A 18 7.64 3.13 -13.21
N ILE A 19 8.05 2.80 -11.98
CA ILE A 19 7.21 2.05 -11.03
C ILE A 19 5.94 2.83 -10.69
N LYS A 20 6.08 4.12 -10.33
CA LYS A 20 4.94 5.00 -10.01
C LYS A 20 4.02 5.21 -11.21
N GLY A 21 4.57 5.47 -12.39
CA GLY A 21 3.78 5.64 -13.62
C GLY A 21 3.05 4.37 -14.05
N PHE A 22 3.67 3.20 -13.90
CA PHE A 22 2.99 1.92 -14.14
C PHE A 22 1.83 1.71 -13.15
N TRP A 23 2.02 2.07 -11.89
CA TRP A 23 0.96 2.00 -10.89
C TRP A 23 -0.23 2.92 -11.22
N ASP A 24 0.03 4.17 -11.59
CA ASP A 24 -1.02 5.11 -12.01
C ASP A 24 -1.75 4.60 -13.27
N TRP A 25 -1.02 4.04 -14.24
CA TRP A 25 -1.59 3.40 -15.42
C TRP A 25 -2.47 2.19 -15.06
N ALA A 26 -2.02 1.38 -14.10
CA ALA A 26 -2.72 0.18 -13.64
C ALA A 26 -4.02 0.52 -12.90
N LEU A 27 -3.99 1.56 -12.06
CA LEU A 27 -5.17 2.10 -11.37
C LEU A 27 -6.24 2.58 -12.34
N ALA A 28 -5.82 3.17 -13.47
CA ALA A 28 -6.70 3.67 -14.52
C ALA A 28 -7.26 2.56 -15.43
N ARG A 29 -6.72 1.33 -15.41
CA ARG A 29 -7.12 0.22 -16.31
C ARG A 29 -7.27 -1.12 -15.58
N PRO A 30 -8.31 -1.26 -14.72
CA PRO A 30 -8.39 -2.39 -13.80
C PRO A 30 -8.52 -3.78 -14.43
N GLU A 31 -9.26 -3.89 -15.54
CA GLU A 31 -9.46 -5.16 -16.24
C GLU A 31 -8.15 -5.69 -16.84
N LEU A 32 -7.37 -4.79 -17.46
CA LEU A 32 -6.06 -5.12 -18.01
C LEU A 32 -5.06 -5.47 -16.92
N THR A 33 -5.05 -4.71 -15.83
CA THR A 33 -4.21 -4.98 -14.64
C THR A 33 -4.54 -6.33 -14.02
N THR A 34 -5.82 -6.67 -13.92
CA THR A 34 -6.29 -7.95 -13.40
C THR A 34 -5.77 -9.11 -14.24
N ASN A 35 -5.94 -9.05 -15.56
CA ASN A 35 -5.45 -10.08 -16.47
C ASN A 35 -3.92 -10.20 -16.45
N LEU A 36 -3.21 -9.07 -16.35
CA LEU A 36 -1.76 -9.07 -16.23
C LEU A 36 -1.29 -9.73 -14.91
N ASN A 37 -1.97 -9.45 -13.79
CA ASN A 37 -1.65 -10.08 -12.51
C ASN A 37 -1.89 -11.59 -12.54
N VAL A 38 -3.00 -12.06 -13.14
CA VAL A 38 -3.24 -13.51 -13.34
C VAL A 38 -2.12 -14.13 -14.18
N LEU A 39 -1.73 -13.45 -15.26
CA LEU A 39 -0.66 -13.91 -16.12
C LEU A 39 0.68 -13.97 -15.35
N LEU A 40 1.03 -12.93 -14.60
CA LEU A 40 2.24 -12.92 -13.78
C LEU A 40 2.21 -14.01 -12.69
N ASP A 41 1.06 -14.25 -12.07
CA ASP A 41 0.84 -15.34 -11.11
C ASP A 41 1.06 -16.71 -11.77
N SER A 42 0.67 -16.88 -13.04
CA SER A 42 0.95 -18.10 -13.82
C SER A 42 2.45 -18.31 -14.12
N PHE A 43 3.24 -17.22 -14.18
CA PHE A 43 4.71 -17.24 -14.28
C PHE A 43 5.42 -17.26 -12.92
N ASN A 44 4.82 -17.93 -11.93
CA ASN A 44 5.33 -18.06 -10.56
C ASN A 44 6.83 -18.42 -10.46
N TYR A 45 7.39 -19.24 -11.35
CA TYR A 45 8.83 -19.53 -11.31
C TYR A 45 9.72 -18.31 -11.62
N LEU A 46 9.32 -17.47 -12.57
CA LEU A 46 10.08 -16.30 -13.01
C LEU A 46 10.09 -15.22 -11.91
N THR A 47 8.95 -15.01 -11.25
CA THR A 47 8.77 -14.04 -10.17
C THR A 47 9.46 -14.48 -8.88
N ARG A 48 9.31 -15.75 -8.46
CA ARG A 48 10.02 -16.35 -7.31
C ARG A 48 11.53 -16.21 -7.38
N SER A 49 12.09 -16.31 -8.58
CA SER A 49 13.55 -16.18 -8.80
C SER A 49 14.06 -14.74 -8.67
N ASN A 50 13.18 -13.76 -8.42
CA ASN A 50 13.43 -12.33 -8.47
C ASN A 50 14.04 -11.87 -9.82
N THR A 51 13.90 -12.66 -10.89
CA THR A 51 14.54 -12.38 -12.19
C THR A 51 13.92 -11.15 -12.84
N VAL A 52 12.61 -10.95 -12.70
CA VAL A 52 11.89 -9.75 -13.19
C VAL A 52 12.53 -8.49 -12.63
N THR A 53 12.68 -8.40 -11.31
CA THR A 53 13.28 -7.23 -10.65
C THR A 53 14.71 -6.99 -11.10
N ARG A 54 15.50 -8.06 -11.22
CA ARG A 54 16.90 -7.98 -11.64
C ARG A 54 17.07 -7.46 -13.06
N LEU A 55 16.13 -7.76 -13.96
CA LEU A 55 16.21 -7.39 -15.37
C LEU A 55 15.57 -6.03 -15.68
N LEU A 56 14.41 -5.74 -15.08
CA LEU A 56 13.62 -4.55 -15.40
C LEU A 56 14.03 -3.31 -14.59
N TYR A 57 14.47 -3.48 -13.34
CA TYR A 57 14.79 -2.37 -12.42
C TYR A 57 16.28 -2.36 -12.07
N GLN A 58 17.14 -2.30 -13.11
CA GLN A 58 18.59 -2.36 -12.96
C GLN A 58 19.17 -1.13 -12.26
N GLN A 59 18.58 0.04 -12.46
CA GLN A 59 19.05 1.27 -11.83
C GLN A 59 18.82 1.19 -10.32
N PHE A 60 17.62 0.78 -9.91
CA PHE A 60 17.22 0.58 -8.53
C PHE A 60 18.04 -0.52 -7.89
N THR A 61 18.21 -1.67 -8.56
CA THR A 61 19.11 -2.73 -8.09
C THR A 61 20.53 -2.20 -7.83
N ARG A 62 21.15 -1.51 -8.80
CA ARG A 62 22.54 -1.03 -8.66
C ARG A 62 22.69 0.08 -7.61
N LYS A 63 21.73 0.98 -7.51
CA LYS A 63 21.77 2.12 -6.59
C LYS A 63 21.36 1.71 -5.18
N GLY A 64 20.29 0.93 -5.03
CA GLY A 64 19.84 0.39 -3.74
C GLY A 64 20.87 -0.51 -3.08
N ILE A 65 21.56 -1.38 -3.85
CA ILE A 65 22.70 -2.15 -3.33
C ILE A 65 23.80 -1.23 -2.76
N ARG A 66 24.14 -0.14 -3.48
CA ARG A 66 25.15 0.83 -3.01
C ARG A 66 24.69 1.56 -1.75
N TYR A 67 23.41 1.91 -1.69
CA TYR A 67 22.81 2.51 -0.51
C TYR A 67 22.95 1.58 0.70
N ILE A 68 22.54 0.30 0.59
CA ILE A 68 22.65 -0.69 1.66
C ILE A 68 24.11 -0.88 2.13
N LEU A 69 25.08 -0.91 1.21
CA LEU A 69 26.50 -1.02 1.57
C LEU A 69 27.02 0.17 2.37
N LYS A 70 26.44 1.36 2.17
CA LYS A 70 26.77 2.58 2.92
C LYS A 70 26.04 2.62 4.25
N TYR A 71 24.73 2.33 4.24
CA TYR A 71 23.85 2.39 5.39
C TYR A 71 24.13 1.29 6.42
N LYS A 72 24.45 0.07 5.97
CA LYS A 72 24.76 -1.11 6.80
C LYS A 72 23.65 -1.43 7.83
N PRO A 73 22.45 -1.82 7.37
CA PRO A 73 21.35 -2.14 8.27
C PRO A 73 21.61 -3.45 9.04
N ASP A 74 21.07 -3.56 10.26
CA ASP A 74 20.92 -4.83 10.98
C ASP A 74 19.67 -5.61 10.52
N ILE A 75 18.60 -4.87 10.22
CA ILE A 75 17.34 -5.38 9.66
C ILE A 75 16.86 -4.47 8.53
N VAL A 76 16.36 -5.08 7.46
CA VAL A 76 15.53 -4.43 6.46
C VAL A 76 14.09 -4.89 6.65
N PHE A 77 13.21 -3.96 7.03
CA PHE A 77 11.77 -4.18 7.04
C PHE A 77 11.17 -3.49 5.82
N SER A 78 10.46 -4.23 4.97
CA SER A 78 10.03 -3.75 3.67
C SER A 78 8.52 -3.92 3.47
N THR A 79 7.84 -2.84 3.09
CA THR A 79 6.43 -2.83 2.69
C THR A 79 6.24 -2.87 1.17
N HIS A 80 7.28 -3.26 0.43
CA HIS A 80 7.20 -3.39 -1.03
C HIS A 80 8.12 -4.52 -1.53
N PHE A 81 7.59 -5.46 -2.31
CA PHE A 81 8.34 -6.63 -2.78
C PHE A 81 9.66 -6.29 -3.51
N PHE A 82 9.69 -5.27 -4.38
CA PHE A 82 10.94 -4.82 -5.02
C PHE A 82 12.03 -4.38 -4.04
N CYS A 83 11.67 -3.72 -2.94
CA CYS A 83 12.64 -3.33 -1.90
C CYS A 83 13.22 -4.57 -1.22
N SER A 84 12.38 -5.56 -0.92
CA SER A 84 12.78 -6.86 -0.36
C SER A 84 13.74 -7.60 -1.30
N SER A 85 13.47 -7.59 -2.61
CA SER A 85 14.35 -8.20 -3.62
C SER A 85 15.71 -7.49 -3.71
N VAL A 86 15.74 -6.15 -3.76
CA VAL A 86 17.00 -5.38 -3.82
C VAL A 86 17.82 -5.58 -2.55
N ALA A 87 17.17 -5.63 -1.38
CA ALA A 87 17.81 -5.98 -0.13
C ALA A 87 18.39 -7.40 -0.16
N LEU A 88 17.66 -8.38 -0.70
CA LEU A 88 18.19 -9.73 -0.83
C LEU A 88 19.41 -9.77 -1.77
N PHE A 89 19.37 -9.04 -2.89
CA PHE A 89 20.49 -8.98 -3.83
C PHE A 89 21.75 -8.38 -3.22
N ALA A 90 21.64 -7.32 -2.41
CA ALA A 90 22.77 -6.76 -1.69
C ALA A 90 23.37 -7.81 -0.73
N ARG A 91 22.51 -8.45 0.07
CA ARG A 91 22.89 -9.48 1.03
C ARG A 91 23.62 -10.65 0.38
N GLN A 92 23.06 -11.20 -0.69
CA GLN A 92 23.65 -12.31 -1.43
C GLN A 92 24.89 -11.89 -2.22
N ARG A 93 24.94 -10.69 -2.79
CA ARG A 93 26.11 -10.30 -3.58
C ARG A 93 27.34 -10.05 -2.72
N TYR A 94 27.16 -9.46 -1.54
CA TYR A 94 28.26 -9.02 -0.67
C TYR A 94 28.38 -9.80 0.64
N ASN A 95 27.56 -10.84 0.83
CA ASN A 95 27.58 -11.68 2.02
C ASN A 95 27.40 -10.87 3.32
N LEU A 96 26.41 -9.99 3.33
CA LEU A 96 26.14 -9.06 4.43
C LEU A 96 25.34 -9.76 5.55
N PRO A 97 25.61 -9.47 6.83
CA PRO A 97 25.01 -10.19 7.96
C PRO A 97 23.75 -9.50 8.52
N TYR A 98 22.72 -9.28 7.69
CA TYR A 98 21.46 -8.66 8.13
C TYR A 98 20.23 -9.49 7.75
N LYS A 99 19.13 -9.23 8.45
CA LYS A 99 17.84 -9.87 8.22
C LYS A 99 16.93 -9.02 7.33
N ILE A 100 16.01 -9.67 6.66
CA ILE A 100 15.03 -9.08 5.75
C ILE A 100 13.66 -9.63 6.13
N PHE A 101 12.75 -8.73 6.45
CA PHE A 101 11.34 -9.01 6.66
C PHE A 101 10.54 -8.24 5.62
N SER A 102 9.53 -8.89 5.04
CA SER A 102 8.65 -8.26 4.07
C SER A 102 7.23 -8.28 4.60
N TYR A 103 6.54 -7.14 4.64
CA TYR A 103 5.14 -7.04 5.01
C TYR A 103 4.29 -6.89 3.76
N MET A 104 3.43 -7.87 3.49
CA MET A 104 2.51 -7.83 2.36
C MET A 104 1.39 -6.83 2.64
N THR A 105 1.38 -5.71 1.89
CA THR A 105 0.43 -4.61 2.08
C THR A 105 -0.96 -4.87 1.49
N ASP A 106 -1.17 -6.05 0.93
CA ASP A 106 -2.44 -6.53 0.43
C ASP A 106 -3.03 -7.50 1.47
N PRO A 107 -3.96 -7.07 2.34
CA PRO A 107 -4.22 -7.79 3.58
C PRO A 107 -4.85 -9.17 3.36
N VAL A 108 -5.67 -9.34 2.32
CA VAL A 108 -6.43 -10.58 2.08
C VAL A 108 -5.87 -11.39 0.91
N ARG A 109 -5.55 -10.74 -0.21
CA ARG A 109 -4.99 -11.40 -1.41
C ARG A 109 -3.84 -10.60 -1.96
N GLY A 110 -2.65 -11.17 -1.94
CA GLY A 110 -1.46 -10.56 -2.52
C GLY A 110 -1.24 -10.87 -3.99
N HIS A 111 0.02 -10.83 -4.37
CA HIS A 111 0.57 -11.19 -5.66
C HIS A 111 1.78 -12.09 -5.46
N ASN A 112 2.10 -12.96 -6.41
CA ASN A 112 3.28 -13.84 -6.31
C ASN A 112 4.64 -13.12 -6.17
N LEU A 113 4.72 -11.81 -6.41
CA LEU A 113 5.96 -11.02 -6.27
C LEU A 113 6.38 -10.88 -4.80
N TRP A 114 5.45 -11.10 -3.86
CA TRP A 114 5.73 -11.15 -2.43
C TRP A 114 6.46 -12.43 -2.00
N VAL A 115 6.43 -13.51 -2.81
CA VAL A 115 7.09 -14.77 -2.49
C VAL A 115 8.60 -14.59 -2.55
N ASN A 116 9.25 -14.85 -1.42
CA ASN A 116 10.68 -14.70 -1.27
C ASN A 116 11.26 -15.72 -0.26
N PRO A 117 11.41 -17.00 -0.62
CA PRO A 117 11.82 -18.06 0.30
C PRO A 117 13.21 -17.86 0.92
N GLU A 118 14.01 -16.94 0.38
CA GLU A 118 15.37 -16.66 0.81
C GLU A 118 15.47 -15.61 1.93
N ILE A 119 14.37 -14.95 2.31
CA ILE A 119 14.34 -14.01 3.44
C ILE A 119 14.00 -14.72 4.77
N GLU A 120 13.93 -13.95 5.86
CA GLU A 120 13.66 -14.46 7.20
C GLU A 120 12.17 -14.78 7.36
N ALA A 121 11.30 -13.83 7.01
CA ALA A 121 9.86 -14.08 6.93
C ALA A 121 9.14 -13.11 5.99
N VAL A 122 8.04 -13.60 5.41
CA VAL A 122 7.00 -12.76 4.80
C VAL A 122 5.84 -12.67 5.80
N ILE A 123 5.50 -11.46 6.19
CA ILE A 123 4.44 -11.14 7.14
C ILE A 123 3.19 -10.79 6.34
N VAL A 124 2.06 -11.39 6.71
CA VAL A 124 0.76 -11.22 6.08
C VAL A 124 -0.30 -10.86 7.11
N ALA A 125 -1.36 -10.17 6.66
CA ALA A 125 -2.38 -9.68 7.57
C ALA A 125 -3.38 -10.75 8.02
N THR A 126 -3.74 -11.69 7.13
CA THR A 126 -4.79 -12.69 7.42
C THR A 126 -4.37 -14.14 7.13
N PRO A 127 -5.10 -15.13 7.69
CA PRO A 127 -4.91 -16.53 7.33
C PRO A 127 -5.11 -16.81 5.84
N GLU A 128 -6.05 -16.15 5.17
CA GLU A 128 -6.29 -16.29 3.72
C GLU A 128 -5.06 -15.85 2.91
N ALA A 129 -4.42 -14.76 3.31
CA ALA A 129 -3.19 -14.28 2.72
C ALA A 129 -2.02 -15.26 2.93
N CYS A 130 -1.96 -15.91 4.10
CA CYS A 130 -0.99 -16.98 4.39
C CYS A 130 -1.17 -18.17 3.45
N GLU A 131 -2.41 -18.66 3.32
CA GLU A 131 -2.73 -19.77 2.42
C GLU A 131 -2.46 -19.42 0.96
N TYR A 132 -2.72 -18.18 0.54
CA TYR A 132 -2.37 -17.70 -0.78
C TYR A 132 -0.85 -17.77 -1.01
N LEU A 133 -0.03 -17.17 -0.14
CA LEU A 133 1.43 -17.17 -0.33
C LEU A 133 2.04 -18.57 -0.26
N ALA A 134 1.54 -19.42 0.64
CA ALA A 134 1.98 -20.81 0.74
C ALA A 134 1.75 -21.56 -0.58
N LYS A 135 0.55 -21.42 -1.18
CA LYS A 135 0.25 -21.97 -2.52
C LYS A 135 1.14 -21.36 -3.61
N GLN A 136 1.47 -20.08 -3.48
CA GLN A 136 2.41 -19.42 -4.38
C GLN A 136 3.88 -19.80 -4.14
N GLY A 137 4.18 -20.69 -3.19
CA GLY A 137 5.49 -21.31 -3.00
C GLY A 137 6.36 -20.67 -1.92
N GLU A 138 5.80 -19.79 -1.09
CA GLU A 138 6.47 -19.35 0.13
C GLU A 138 6.45 -20.47 1.19
N PRO A 139 7.57 -20.83 1.83
CA PRO A 139 7.58 -21.85 2.87
C PRO A 139 6.70 -21.43 4.06
N ARG A 140 5.75 -22.29 4.45
CA ARG A 140 4.72 -21.95 5.46
C ARG A 140 5.32 -21.57 6.81
N GLU A 141 6.46 -22.17 7.17
CA GLU A 141 7.21 -21.85 8.39
C GLU A 141 7.86 -20.46 8.39
N LYS A 142 7.96 -19.81 7.22
CA LYS A 142 8.45 -18.44 7.03
C LYS A 142 7.34 -17.42 6.82
N ILE A 143 6.09 -17.86 6.79
CA ILE A 143 4.96 -16.95 6.80
C ILE A 143 4.61 -16.62 8.26
N ARG A 144 4.42 -15.33 8.56
CA ARG A 144 3.97 -14.86 9.87
C ARG A 144 2.66 -14.09 9.69
N ILE A 145 1.64 -14.47 10.44
CA ILE A 145 0.35 -13.76 10.41
C ILE A 145 0.38 -12.70 11.50
N MET A 146 0.31 -11.43 11.10
CA MET A 146 0.22 -10.28 12.00
C MET A 146 -0.72 -9.24 11.40
N PRO A 147 -1.76 -8.77 12.13
CA PRO A 147 -2.78 -7.89 11.58
C PRO A 147 -2.22 -6.63 10.92
N PHE A 148 -3.02 -6.01 10.06
CA PHE A 148 -2.60 -4.83 9.31
C PHE A 148 -2.35 -3.62 10.22
N PRO A 149 -1.16 -3.00 10.17
CA PRO A 149 -0.87 -1.82 10.98
C PRO A 149 -1.62 -0.60 10.43
N LEU A 150 -2.40 0.05 11.28
CA LEU A 150 -3.00 1.35 11.00
C LEU A 150 -2.35 2.43 11.87
N ASN A 151 -2.53 3.69 11.47
CA ASN A 151 -2.07 4.81 12.29
C ASN A 151 -2.86 4.86 13.60
N ARG A 152 -2.17 5.06 14.72
CA ARG A 152 -2.75 5.09 16.07
C ARG A 152 -3.95 6.04 16.20
N LYS A 153 -3.94 7.17 15.49
CA LYS A 153 -5.05 8.15 15.48
C LYS A 153 -6.41 7.58 15.10
N PHE A 154 -6.46 6.45 14.39
CA PHE A 154 -7.75 5.81 14.06
C PHE A 154 -8.39 5.10 15.24
N PHE A 155 -7.63 4.82 16.31
CA PHE A 155 -8.09 4.14 17.52
C PHE A 155 -8.26 5.10 18.71
N GLU A 156 -7.83 6.35 18.57
CA GLU A 156 -7.93 7.36 19.62
C GLU A 156 -9.34 7.98 19.62
N GLU A 157 -9.85 8.23 20.82
CA GLU A 157 -11.06 9.04 20.99
C GLU A 157 -10.74 10.49 20.62
N ILE A 158 -11.69 11.14 19.94
CA ILE A 158 -11.58 12.55 19.58
C ILE A 158 -12.29 13.42 20.63
N ASP A 159 -11.67 14.52 21.04
CA ASP A 159 -12.25 15.44 22.03
C ASP A 159 -13.43 16.26 21.48
N ARG A 160 -13.53 16.36 20.14
CA ARG A 160 -14.51 17.18 19.44
C ARG A 160 -15.81 16.42 19.26
N LYS A 161 -16.93 17.09 19.54
CA LYS A 161 -18.26 16.51 19.33
C LYS A 161 -18.61 16.45 17.84
N ARG A 162 -19.43 15.47 17.45
CA ARG A 162 -19.92 15.30 16.07
C ARG A 162 -20.54 16.60 15.53
N GLU A 163 -21.36 17.27 16.33
CA GLU A 163 -22.07 18.48 15.94
C GLU A 163 -21.11 19.63 15.62
N GLU A 164 -20.01 19.73 16.36
CA GLU A 164 -18.99 20.76 16.15
C GLU A 164 -18.24 20.53 14.84
N ILE A 165 -17.83 19.29 14.56
CA ILE A 165 -17.13 18.93 13.31
C ILE A 165 -18.03 19.18 12.11
N LEU A 166 -19.28 18.69 12.14
CA LEU A 166 -20.22 18.86 11.04
C LEU A 166 -20.57 20.34 10.80
N SER A 167 -20.86 21.09 11.87
CA SER A 167 -21.17 22.52 11.76
C SER A 167 -19.98 23.32 11.23
N GLY A 168 -18.76 22.99 11.64
CA GLY A 168 -17.52 23.60 11.12
C GLY A 168 -17.28 23.34 9.63
N LEU A 169 -17.88 22.29 9.07
CA LEU A 169 -17.87 21.97 7.65
C LEU A 169 -19.09 22.55 6.89
N GLY A 170 -19.98 23.27 7.56
CA GLY A 170 -21.24 23.75 7.00
C GLY A 170 -22.25 22.65 6.70
N LEU A 171 -22.18 21.54 7.45
CA LEU A 171 -23.07 20.38 7.33
C LEU A 171 -24.14 20.38 8.42
N ASP A 172 -25.22 19.64 8.20
CA ASP A 172 -26.38 19.57 9.11
C ASP A 172 -26.17 18.46 10.16
N PRO A 173 -25.98 18.78 11.45
CA PRO A 173 -25.76 17.76 12.48
C PRO A 173 -26.93 16.78 12.67
N GLY A 174 -28.14 17.15 12.24
CA GLY A 174 -29.32 16.29 12.31
C GLY A 174 -29.38 15.21 11.23
N ARG A 175 -28.51 15.27 10.20
CA ARG A 175 -28.47 14.29 9.11
C ARG A 175 -27.40 13.22 9.34
N LYS A 176 -27.66 12.02 8.81
CA LYS A 176 -26.60 11.02 8.61
C LYS A 176 -25.56 11.57 7.63
N THR A 177 -24.34 11.06 7.70
CA THR A 177 -23.22 11.59 6.90
C THR A 177 -22.61 10.51 6.02
N LEU A 178 -22.44 10.83 4.75
CA LEU A 178 -21.72 10.02 3.77
C LEU A 178 -20.34 10.65 3.51
N LEU A 179 -19.28 9.87 3.70
CA LEU A 179 -17.93 10.26 3.28
C LEU A 179 -17.58 9.59 1.96
N ALA A 180 -17.20 10.37 0.96
CA ALA A 180 -16.77 9.87 -0.33
C ALA A 180 -15.28 10.19 -0.55
N THR A 181 -14.50 9.17 -0.90
CA THR A 181 -13.07 9.34 -1.21
C THR A 181 -12.62 8.42 -2.34
N SER A 182 -11.75 8.92 -3.22
CA SER A 182 -11.06 8.09 -4.23
C SER A 182 -9.63 7.70 -3.77
N GLY A 183 -9.32 7.87 -2.49
CA GLY A 183 -7.97 7.73 -1.92
C GLY A 183 -7.03 8.86 -2.33
N GLY A 184 -5.77 8.79 -1.90
CA GLY A 184 -4.81 9.91 -2.03
C GLY A 184 -4.54 10.43 -3.45
N GLN A 185 -4.74 9.59 -4.48
CA GLN A 185 -4.57 9.97 -5.90
C GLN A 185 -5.86 10.49 -6.56
N GLY A 186 -7.03 10.29 -5.94
CA GLY A 186 -8.28 10.81 -6.48
C GLY A 186 -8.78 10.15 -7.78
N ILE A 187 -8.34 8.93 -8.10
CA ILE A 187 -8.68 8.19 -9.34
C ILE A 187 -9.83 7.21 -9.07
N GLY A 188 -10.84 7.17 -9.94
CA GLY A 188 -11.94 6.19 -9.91
C GLY A 188 -13.32 6.80 -10.19
N GLU A 189 -14.35 5.95 -10.17
CA GLU A 189 -15.74 6.33 -10.48
C GLU A 189 -16.49 7.03 -9.33
N THR A 190 -15.87 7.18 -8.15
CA THR A 190 -16.51 7.82 -6.99
C THR A 190 -17.06 9.21 -7.30
N SER A 191 -16.41 9.98 -8.18
CA SER A 191 -16.87 11.30 -8.59
C SER A 191 -18.26 11.28 -9.26
N PHE A 192 -18.52 10.28 -10.12
CA PHE A 192 -19.82 10.09 -10.76
C PHE A 192 -20.92 9.91 -9.72
N TYR A 193 -20.68 9.04 -8.73
CA TYR A 193 -21.64 8.75 -7.68
C TYR A 193 -21.88 9.94 -6.73
N ILE A 194 -20.85 10.72 -6.38
CA ILE A 194 -21.01 11.95 -5.58
C ILE A 194 -21.95 12.93 -6.29
N LYS A 195 -21.68 13.23 -7.57
CA LYS A 195 -22.49 14.19 -8.35
C LYS A 195 -23.93 13.72 -8.45
N LYS A 196 -24.12 12.42 -8.70
CA LYS A 196 -25.45 11.82 -8.79
C LYS A 196 -26.23 11.98 -7.49
N LEU A 197 -25.64 11.61 -6.35
CA LEU A 197 -26.29 11.77 -5.04
C LEU A 197 -26.63 13.23 -4.72
N TYR A 198 -25.74 14.16 -5.07
CA TYR A 198 -25.97 15.59 -4.89
C TYR A 198 -27.14 16.11 -5.75
N ILE A 199 -27.18 15.74 -7.03
CA ILE A 199 -28.24 16.12 -7.98
C ILE A 199 -29.58 15.47 -7.60
N SER A 200 -29.56 14.21 -7.15
CA SER A 200 -30.76 13.46 -6.77
C SER A 200 -31.27 13.78 -5.36
N ARG A 201 -30.73 14.83 -4.71
CA ARG A 201 -31.13 15.28 -3.37
C ARG A 201 -31.05 14.19 -2.29
N PHE A 202 -29.94 13.46 -2.26
CA PHE A 202 -29.68 12.43 -1.26
C PHE A 202 -29.80 12.98 0.17
N PRO A 203 -30.54 12.33 1.09
CA PRO A 203 -30.93 12.95 2.38
C PRO A 203 -29.80 13.02 3.43
N PHE A 204 -28.55 12.71 3.07
CA PHE A 204 -27.41 12.74 3.99
C PHE A 204 -26.57 14.00 3.77
N ASN A 205 -25.73 14.35 4.75
CA ASN A 205 -24.57 15.18 4.47
C ASN A 205 -23.59 14.43 3.54
N ILE A 206 -22.87 15.17 2.70
CA ILE A 206 -21.79 14.62 1.87
C ILE A 206 -20.46 15.28 2.25
N ILE A 207 -19.48 14.49 2.67
CA ILE A 207 -18.08 14.90 2.79
C ILE A 207 -17.32 14.29 1.62
N ALA A 208 -16.94 15.10 0.64
CA ALA A 208 -16.16 14.67 -0.52
C ALA A 208 -14.67 15.00 -0.32
N VAL A 209 -13.83 13.98 -0.15
CA VAL A 209 -12.38 14.13 0.00
C VAL A 209 -11.69 13.79 -1.32
N CYS A 210 -11.24 14.83 -2.04
CA CYS A 210 -10.63 14.73 -3.37
C CYS A 210 -9.14 14.35 -3.34
N GLY A 211 -8.49 14.39 -2.17
CA GLY A 211 -7.07 14.09 -2.05
C GLY A 211 -6.22 15.07 -2.86
N LYS A 212 -5.31 14.55 -3.70
CA LYS A 212 -4.45 15.38 -4.57
C LYS A 212 -5.10 15.73 -5.92
N ASN A 213 -6.33 15.28 -6.18
CA ASN A 213 -7.02 15.55 -7.43
C ASN A 213 -7.70 16.93 -7.39
N GLN A 214 -6.95 17.96 -7.79
CA GLN A 214 -7.42 19.34 -7.83
C GLN A 214 -8.53 19.56 -8.87
N GLU A 215 -8.53 18.80 -9.96
CA GLU A 215 -9.57 18.87 -10.99
C GLU A 215 -10.93 18.46 -10.42
N LEU A 216 -10.98 17.33 -9.69
CA LEU A 216 -12.19 16.88 -9.01
C LEU A 216 -12.66 17.87 -7.94
N TYR A 217 -11.73 18.45 -7.17
CA TYR A 217 -12.06 19.47 -6.17
C TYR A 217 -12.75 20.68 -6.81
N ASN A 218 -12.20 21.19 -7.92
CA ASN A 218 -12.77 22.32 -8.64
C ASN A 218 -14.13 21.97 -9.25
N GLU A 219 -14.23 20.77 -9.83
CA GLU A 219 -15.47 20.29 -10.45
C GLU A 219 -16.63 20.17 -9.45
N LEU A 220 -16.39 19.62 -8.25
CA LEU A 220 -17.43 19.49 -7.23
C LEU A 220 -17.85 20.84 -6.64
N ASN A 221 -16.92 21.80 -6.54
CA ASN A 221 -17.28 23.17 -6.14
C ASN A 221 -18.12 23.88 -7.21
N ALA A 222 -17.75 23.76 -8.48
CA ALA A 222 -18.56 24.29 -9.59
C ALA A 222 -19.96 23.65 -9.65
N LEU A 223 -20.08 22.36 -9.31
CA LEU A 223 -21.38 21.70 -9.19
C LEU A 223 -22.26 22.35 -8.11
N LYS A 224 -21.69 22.69 -6.95
CA LYS A 224 -22.44 23.35 -5.86
C LYS A 224 -23.02 24.70 -6.28
N GLU A 225 -22.28 25.44 -7.10
CA GLU A 225 -22.70 26.75 -7.61
C GLU A 225 -23.75 26.65 -8.72
N SER A 226 -23.65 25.61 -9.56
CA SER A 226 -24.50 25.46 -10.75
C SER A 226 -25.80 24.70 -10.52
N VAL A 227 -25.85 23.82 -9.51
CA VAL A 227 -27.03 22.98 -9.22
C VAL A 227 -27.67 23.40 -7.90
N ARG A 228 -28.94 23.79 -7.96
CA ARG A 228 -29.76 24.05 -6.77
C ARG A 228 -30.13 22.74 -6.07
N SER A 229 -29.35 22.39 -5.07
CA SER A 229 -29.57 21.23 -4.19
C SER A 229 -29.61 21.68 -2.72
N ASP A 230 -30.44 21.02 -1.93
CA ASP A 230 -30.56 21.19 -0.48
C ASP A 230 -29.71 20.18 0.31
N VAL A 231 -28.85 19.43 -0.38
CA VAL A 231 -27.90 18.48 0.20
C VAL A 231 -26.68 19.24 0.73
N PRO A 232 -26.42 19.25 2.05
CA PRO A 232 -25.20 19.85 2.57
C PRO A 232 -23.99 19.05 2.10
N MET A 233 -23.07 19.73 1.40
CA MET A 233 -21.86 19.10 0.86
C MET A 233 -20.60 19.91 1.18
N ALA A 234 -19.65 19.26 1.85
CA ALA A 234 -18.31 19.75 2.07
C ALA A 234 -17.36 19.11 1.06
N VAL A 235 -16.63 19.93 0.31
CA VAL A 235 -15.63 19.48 -0.67
C VAL A 235 -14.25 19.82 -0.11
N LEU A 236 -13.42 18.80 0.09
CA LEU A 236 -12.12 18.89 0.72
C LEU A 236 -11.03 18.38 -0.22
N GLY A 237 -9.84 18.98 -0.15
CA GLY A 237 -8.66 18.50 -0.88
C GLY A 237 -8.00 17.31 -0.18
N PHE A 238 -6.69 17.40 0.03
CA PHE A 238 -5.96 16.46 0.89
C PHE A 238 -6.20 16.82 2.37
N VAL A 239 -6.45 15.80 3.20
CA VAL A 239 -6.77 15.96 4.61
C VAL A 239 -5.89 15.05 5.46
N ASP A 240 -5.40 15.57 6.58
CA ASP A 240 -4.63 14.79 7.56
C ASP A 240 -5.50 14.25 8.70
N ASN A 241 -6.74 14.72 8.83
CA ASN A 241 -7.67 14.35 9.89
C ASN A 241 -8.76 13.35 9.45
N MET A 242 -8.44 12.41 8.54
CA MET A 242 -9.39 11.39 8.04
C MET A 242 -10.12 10.61 9.17
N HIS A 243 -9.42 10.29 10.26
CA HIS A 243 -10.01 9.67 11.45
C HIS A 243 -11.23 10.44 12.01
N GLU A 244 -11.13 11.76 12.22
CA GLU A 244 -12.25 12.61 12.65
C GLU A 244 -13.40 12.62 11.64
N LEU A 245 -13.09 12.68 10.34
CA LEU A 245 -14.11 12.69 9.30
C LEU A 245 -14.88 11.37 9.26
N LEU A 246 -14.20 10.24 9.48
CA LEU A 246 -14.84 8.94 9.58
C LEU A 246 -15.63 8.77 10.88
N ASP A 247 -15.18 9.34 12.01
CA ASP A 247 -15.92 9.31 13.28
C ASP A 247 -17.31 9.99 13.16
N VAL A 248 -17.42 11.01 12.30
CA VAL A 248 -18.69 11.69 12.01
C VAL A 248 -19.42 11.14 10.79
N SER A 249 -18.98 10.01 10.24
CA SER A 249 -19.57 9.38 9.06
C SER A 249 -20.37 8.14 9.42
N ASP A 250 -21.47 7.93 8.69
CA ASP A 250 -22.34 6.78 8.84
C ASP A 250 -22.14 5.74 7.74
N LEU A 251 -21.71 6.21 6.57
CA LEU A 251 -21.52 5.44 5.34
C LEU A 251 -20.32 6.01 4.58
N ALA A 252 -19.56 5.15 3.91
CA ALA A 252 -18.50 5.58 3.01
C ALA A 252 -18.74 5.13 1.57
N ILE A 253 -18.25 5.91 0.60
CA ILE A 253 -18.02 5.49 -0.78
C ILE A 253 -16.53 5.57 -1.04
N ALA A 254 -15.91 4.45 -1.40
CA ALA A 254 -14.48 4.40 -1.61
C ALA A 254 -14.04 3.34 -2.63
N LYS A 255 -12.75 3.36 -2.97
CA LYS A 255 -12.09 2.23 -3.64
C LYS A 255 -11.64 1.16 -2.64
N GLY A 256 -11.44 -0.08 -3.12
CA GLY A 256 -11.04 -1.24 -2.31
C GLY A 256 -9.58 -1.27 -1.81
N GLY A 257 -8.96 -0.11 -1.60
CA GLY A 257 -7.56 -0.02 -1.15
C GLY A 257 -7.41 -0.47 0.31
N ALA A 258 -6.32 -1.19 0.63
CA ALA A 258 -6.12 -1.83 1.94
C ALA A 258 -6.31 -0.88 3.14
N SER A 259 -5.59 0.25 3.16
CA SER A 259 -5.69 1.22 4.26
C SER A 259 -7.10 1.79 4.36
N THR A 260 -7.67 2.31 3.27
CA THR A 260 -9.01 2.91 3.29
C THR A 260 -10.08 1.92 3.74
N THR A 261 -10.03 0.67 3.27
CA THR A 261 -10.95 -0.38 3.70
C THR A 261 -10.85 -0.65 5.20
N LEU A 262 -9.65 -0.75 5.76
CA LEU A 262 -9.49 -1.07 7.17
C LEU A 262 -9.75 0.16 8.07
N GLU A 263 -9.39 1.36 7.61
CA GLU A 263 -9.68 2.64 8.27
C GLU A 263 -11.20 2.86 8.44
N THR A 264 -12.00 2.58 7.40
CA THR A 264 -13.46 2.70 7.51
C THR A 264 -14.04 1.66 8.47
N LEU A 265 -13.52 0.43 8.44
CA LEU A 265 -13.97 -0.64 9.34
C LEU A 265 -13.63 -0.33 10.81
N VAL A 266 -12.42 0.10 11.16
CA VAL A 266 -12.10 0.44 12.56
C VAL A 266 -12.90 1.62 13.09
N LYS A 267 -13.32 2.53 12.20
CA LYS A 267 -14.23 3.63 12.51
C LYS A 267 -15.71 3.26 12.42
N ARG A 268 -16.04 1.97 12.26
CA ARG A 268 -17.42 1.46 12.23
C ARG A 268 -18.25 2.08 11.09
N VAL A 269 -17.62 2.30 9.94
CA VAL A 269 -18.24 2.91 8.74
C VAL A 269 -18.37 1.86 7.63
N PRO A 270 -19.56 1.28 7.41
CA PRO A 270 -19.82 0.43 6.25
C PRO A 270 -19.51 1.17 4.95
N THR A 271 -18.92 0.47 3.98
CA THR A 271 -18.40 1.11 2.76
C THR A 271 -19.04 0.51 1.50
N ILE A 272 -19.47 1.37 0.58
CA ILE A 272 -19.81 1.01 -0.80
C ILE A 272 -18.55 1.15 -1.63
N PHE A 273 -17.99 0.01 -2.05
CA PHE A 273 -16.86 -0.01 -2.97
C PHE A 273 -17.36 0.20 -4.39
N THR A 274 -16.87 1.23 -5.07
CA THR A 274 -17.26 1.59 -6.45
C THR A 274 -16.17 1.30 -7.46
N HIS A 275 -14.94 1.05 -6.99
CA HIS A 275 -13.81 0.75 -7.85
C HIS A 275 -12.97 -0.38 -7.26
N CYS A 276 -12.52 -1.27 -8.13
CA CYS A 276 -11.60 -2.34 -7.81
C CYS A 276 -10.45 -2.29 -8.83
N ALA A 277 -9.34 -1.64 -8.48
CA ALA A 277 -8.25 -1.40 -9.41
C ALA A 277 -7.49 -2.68 -9.82
N ALA A 278 -7.50 -3.70 -8.98
CA ALA A 278 -6.78 -4.94 -9.22
C ALA A 278 -7.30 -6.09 -8.34
N LEU A 279 -6.85 -7.31 -8.65
CA LEU A 279 -7.20 -8.52 -7.89
C LEU A 279 -6.86 -8.46 -6.40
N HIS A 280 -5.84 -7.72 -6.00
CA HIS A 280 -5.50 -7.57 -4.59
C HIS A 280 -6.52 -6.68 -3.85
N GLU A 281 -6.98 -5.59 -4.47
CA GLU A 281 -8.10 -4.78 -3.95
C GLU A 281 -9.40 -5.61 -3.87
N LYS A 282 -9.62 -6.51 -4.85
CA LYS A 282 -10.76 -7.42 -4.83
C LYS A 282 -10.81 -8.28 -3.56
N GLY A 283 -9.66 -8.74 -3.05
CA GLY A 283 -9.61 -9.50 -1.81
C GLY A 283 -10.18 -8.71 -0.61
N ASN A 284 -9.88 -7.42 -0.53
CA ASN A 284 -10.36 -6.54 0.53
C ASN A 284 -11.87 -6.31 0.43
N ILE A 285 -12.36 -6.08 -0.79
CA ILE A 285 -13.78 -5.90 -1.09
C ILE A 285 -14.55 -7.18 -0.75
N ASP A 286 -14.08 -8.33 -1.24
CA ASP A 286 -14.71 -9.63 -0.99
C ASP A 286 -14.77 -9.93 0.52
N TYR A 287 -13.72 -9.60 1.28
CA TYR A 287 -13.72 -9.73 2.73
C TYR A 287 -14.85 -8.91 3.38
N CYS A 288 -15.04 -7.65 2.97
CA CYS A 288 -16.11 -6.81 3.50
C CYS A 288 -17.50 -7.33 3.13
N VAL A 289 -17.70 -7.72 1.87
CA VAL A 289 -18.99 -8.20 1.36
C VAL A 289 -19.37 -9.53 2.01
N ASN A 290 -18.44 -10.48 2.09
CA ASN A 290 -18.68 -11.81 2.66
C ASN A 290 -19.01 -11.74 4.16
N ASN A 291 -18.43 -10.78 4.88
CA ASN A 291 -18.71 -10.54 6.29
C ASN A 291 -19.87 -9.56 6.53
N ARG A 292 -20.57 -9.11 5.47
CA ARG A 292 -21.69 -8.15 5.57
C ARG A 292 -21.29 -6.88 6.32
N MET A 293 -20.15 -6.30 5.96
CA MET A 293 -19.59 -5.06 6.52
C MET A 293 -19.49 -3.94 5.46
N GLY A 294 -19.92 -4.21 4.23
CA GLY A 294 -19.91 -3.28 3.12
C GLY A 294 -20.51 -3.89 1.86
N TRP A 295 -20.50 -3.12 0.78
CA TRP A 295 -21.06 -3.50 -0.52
C TRP A 295 -20.04 -3.30 -1.62
N TYR A 296 -20.24 -3.98 -2.75
CA TYR A 296 -19.55 -3.68 -3.99
C TYR A 296 -20.58 -3.33 -5.05
N ALA A 297 -20.51 -2.12 -5.59
CA ALA A 297 -21.34 -1.67 -6.68
C ALA A 297 -20.52 -1.72 -7.97
N LYS A 298 -20.84 -2.67 -8.87
CA LYS A 298 -20.12 -2.82 -10.16
C LYS A 298 -20.58 -1.82 -11.22
N ASN A 299 -21.76 -1.25 -11.03
CA ASN A 299 -22.42 -0.38 -11.98
C ASN A 299 -23.46 0.46 -11.26
N GLU A 300 -24.04 1.42 -11.99
CA GLU A 300 -25.04 2.35 -11.50
C GLU A 300 -26.31 1.66 -10.98
N LYS A 301 -26.76 0.57 -11.61
CA LYS A 301 -27.96 -0.16 -11.20
C LYS A 301 -27.78 -0.80 -9.82
N GLU A 302 -26.65 -1.46 -9.62
CA GLU A 302 -26.29 -2.06 -8.31
C GLU A 302 -26.11 -0.97 -7.25
N PHE A 303 -25.46 0.14 -7.59
CA PHE A 303 -25.31 1.27 -6.67
C PHE A 303 -26.67 1.82 -6.21
N ASN A 304 -27.59 2.05 -7.13
CA ASN A 304 -28.95 2.51 -6.79
C ASN A 304 -29.67 1.52 -5.86
N ALA A 305 -29.60 0.22 -6.17
CA ALA A 305 -30.23 -0.80 -5.32
C ALA A 305 -29.65 -0.82 -3.90
N ILE A 306 -28.34 -0.59 -3.75
CA ILE A 306 -27.69 -0.44 -2.44
C ILE A 306 -28.20 0.80 -1.72
N ILE A 307 -28.30 1.94 -2.41
CA ILE A 307 -28.84 3.17 -1.82
C ILE A 307 -30.29 2.99 -1.37
N ASP A 308 -31.14 2.39 -2.20
CA ASP A 308 -32.53 2.10 -1.86
C ASP A 308 -32.63 1.20 -0.63
N GLN A 309 -31.77 0.18 -0.53
CA GLN A 309 -31.70 -0.69 0.65
C GLN A 309 -31.29 0.10 1.90
N ILE A 310 -30.27 0.97 1.79
CA ILE A 310 -29.78 1.79 2.91
C ILE A 310 -30.84 2.76 3.40
N LEU A 311 -31.61 3.35 2.49
CA LEU A 311 -32.67 4.29 2.84
C LEU A 311 -33.95 3.60 3.34
N GLY A 312 -34.22 2.38 2.88
CA GLY A 312 -35.45 1.65 3.19
C GLY A 312 -35.37 0.67 4.37
N THR A 313 -34.18 0.43 4.93
CA THR A 313 -33.96 -0.61 5.98
C THR A 313 -32.96 -0.18 7.05
N ASP A 314 -32.80 -1.01 8.09
CA ASP A 314 -31.79 -0.83 9.15
C ASP A 314 -30.42 -1.44 8.78
N ILE A 315 -30.19 -1.78 7.50
CA ILE A 315 -29.00 -2.51 7.04
C ILE A 315 -27.68 -1.83 7.45
N LEU A 316 -27.67 -0.49 7.51
CA LEU A 316 -26.49 0.27 7.93
C LEU A 316 -26.10 -0.04 9.38
N GLU A 317 -27.08 -0.08 10.28
CA GLU A 317 -26.87 -0.41 11.69
C GLU A 317 -26.58 -1.90 11.88
N GLN A 318 -27.12 -2.77 11.02
CA GLN A 318 -26.72 -4.18 10.98
C GLN A 318 -25.23 -4.32 10.60
N TYR A 319 -24.76 -3.61 9.58
CA TYR A 319 -23.37 -3.70 9.12
C TYR A 319 -22.41 -3.12 10.15
N LYS A 320 -22.77 -2.03 10.83
CA LYS A 320 -22.01 -1.50 11.98
C LYS A 320 -21.83 -2.56 13.08
N ARG A 321 -22.91 -3.27 13.45
CA ARG A 321 -22.84 -4.39 14.42
C ARG A 321 -21.95 -5.54 13.95
N ASN A 322 -21.97 -5.88 12.66
CA ASN A 322 -21.11 -6.92 12.09
C ASN A 322 -19.63 -6.53 12.17
N ILE A 323 -19.31 -5.25 11.91
CA ILE A 323 -17.96 -4.70 12.06
C ILE A 323 -17.49 -4.85 13.51
N ASP A 324 -18.31 -4.43 14.48
CA ASP A 324 -17.99 -4.52 15.91
C ASP A 324 -17.78 -5.96 16.38
N ALA A 325 -18.52 -6.90 15.81
CA ALA A 325 -18.43 -8.32 16.14
C ALA A 325 -17.22 -9.00 15.47
N ASN A 326 -16.63 -8.41 14.43
CA ASN A 326 -15.63 -9.07 13.60
C ASN A 326 -14.32 -9.30 14.38
N PRO A 327 -13.85 -10.56 14.49
CA PRO A 327 -12.68 -10.89 15.31
C PRO A 327 -11.38 -10.30 14.77
N TYR A 328 -11.22 -10.17 13.45
CA TYR A 328 -10.02 -9.60 12.85
C TYR A 328 -9.92 -8.09 13.12
N ILE A 329 -11.04 -7.36 13.03
CA ILE A 329 -11.07 -5.91 13.29
C ILE A 329 -10.65 -5.60 14.74
N LYS A 330 -11.04 -6.46 15.70
CA LYS A 330 -10.64 -6.35 17.11
C LYS A 330 -9.14 -6.50 17.36
N LEU A 331 -8.39 -7.07 16.42
CA LEU A 331 -6.92 -7.22 16.53
C LEU A 331 -6.14 -6.00 16.00
N LEU A 332 -6.81 -5.09 15.28
CA LEU A 332 -6.15 -3.97 14.62
C LEU A 332 -5.56 -2.90 15.58
N PRO A 333 -6.15 -2.60 16.75
CA PRO A 333 -5.58 -1.60 17.67
C PRO A 333 -4.13 -1.89 18.08
N ASP A 334 -3.80 -3.16 18.34
CA ASP A 334 -2.46 -3.58 18.78
C ASP A 334 -1.54 -3.98 17.61
N ALA A 335 -2.00 -3.89 16.37
CA ALA A 335 -1.31 -4.46 15.21
C ALA A 335 0.07 -3.86 14.99
N ALA A 336 0.17 -2.52 15.01
CA ALA A 336 1.42 -1.81 14.80
C ALA A 336 2.43 -2.08 15.93
N ASP A 337 1.96 -2.09 17.18
CA ASP A 337 2.81 -2.34 18.35
C ASP A 337 3.31 -3.79 18.40
N ASN A 338 2.44 -4.76 18.09
CA ASN A 338 2.83 -6.17 18.02
C ASN A 338 3.86 -6.41 16.92
N LEU A 339 3.67 -5.77 15.75
CA LEU A 339 4.62 -5.83 14.64
C LEU A 339 5.97 -5.20 15.01
N ALA A 340 5.96 -4.06 15.68
CA ALA A 340 7.17 -3.41 16.18
C ALA A 340 7.91 -4.30 17.20
N ARG A 341 7.20 -4.87 18.18
CA ARG A 341 7.78 -5.80 19.17
C ARG A 341 8.39 -7.03 18.51
N PHE A 342 7.72 -7.61 17.52
CA PHE A 342 8.27 -8.73 16.75
C PHE A 342 9.61 -8.37 16.09
N ILE A 343 9.69 -7.21 15.41
CA ILE A 343 10.93 -6.78 14.76
C ILE A 343 12.03 -6.44 15.77
N VAL A 344 11.68 -5.85 16.92
CA VAL A 344 12.63 -5.56 18.00
C VAL A 344 13.21 -6.86 18.56
N ASN A 345 12.39 -7.87 18.83
CA ASN A 345 12.86 -9.18 19.29
C ASN A 345 13.80 -9.85 18.27
N GLU A 346 13.58 -9.63 16.97
CA GLU A 346 14.45 -10.11 15.91
C GLU A 346 15.80 -9.37 15.83
N LEU A 347 15.95 -8.18 16.43
CA LEU A 347 17.27 -7.53 16.56
C LEU A 347 18.17 -8.27 17.55
N GLU A 348 17.58 -8.93 18.55
CA GLU A 348 18.31 -9.62 19.60
C GLU A 348 18.83 -10.99 19.16
N THR A 349 18.27 -11.56 18.09
CA THR A 349 18.69 -12.88 17.59
C THR A 349 19.68 -12.76 16.44
N PRO A 350 20.78 -13.55 16.43
CA PRO A 350 21.82 -13.41 15.42
C PRO A 350 21.32 -13.81 14.02
N TYR A 351 21.85 -13.15 12.99
CA TYR A 351 21.64 -13.60 11.61
C TYR A 351 22.30 -14.97 11.39
N ILE A 352 21.50 -15.98 11.07
CA ILE A 352 21.99 -17.33 10.73
C ILE A 352 22.30 -17.38 9.24
N LYS A 353 23.60 -17.47 8.92
CA LYS A 353 24.08 -17.54 7.55
C LYS A 353 23.65 -18.86 6.89
N ARG A 354 22.86 -18.77 5.83
CA ARG A 354 22.43 -19.96 5.07
C ARG A 354 23.52 -20.44 4.10
N PRO A 355 23.80 -21.75 4.02
CA PRO A 355 24.79 -22.30 3.08
C PRO A 355 24.35 -22.07 1.63
N ARG A 356 25.28 -21.65 0.77
CA ARG A 356 25.02 -21.45 -0.66
C ARG A 356 25.13 -22.76 -1.42
N SER A 357 24.31 -22.90 -2.46
CA SER A 357 24.63 -23.79 -3.59
C SER A 357 26.05 -23.46 -4.11
N LYS A 358 26.89 -24.49 -4.28
CA LYS A 358 28.28 -24.37 -4.79
C LYS A 358 28.37 -23.50 -6.06
N LYS A 359 27.34 -23.53 -6.90
CA LYS A 359 27.24 -22.74 -8.16
C LYS A 359 27.15 -21.22 -7.92
N ILE A 360 26.45 -20.78 -6.87
CA ILE A 360 26.28 -19.35 -6.53
C ILE A 360 27.54 -18.83 -5.82
N PHE A 361 28.16 -19.67 -4.97
CA PHE A 361 29.43 -19.36 -4.32
C PHE A 361 30.55 -19.11 -5.34
N MET A 362 30.73 -20.02 -6.32
CA MET A 362 31.72 -19.87 -7.39
C MET A 362 31.53 -18.58 -8.22
N ARG A 363 30.29 -18.24 -8.58
CA ARG A 363 29.98 -16.97 -9.29
C ARG A 363 30.35 -15.72 -8.47
N SER A 364 30.17 -15.76 -7.15
CA SER A 364 30.53 -14.63 -6.28
C SER A 364 32.04 -14.43 -6.16
N ILE A 365 32.83 -15.50 -6.13
CA ILE A 365 34.30 -15.44 -6.17
C ILE A 365 34.76 -14.81 -7.48
N VAL A 366 34.29 -15.33 -8.63
CA VAL A 366 34.67 -14.81 -9.96
C VAL A 366 34.31 -13.32 -10.12
N THR A 367 33.15 -12.91 -9.59
CA THR A 367 32.72 -11.49 -9.63
C THR A 367 33.54 -10.61 -8.69
N GLY A 368 33.90 -11.11 -7.50
CA GLY A 368 34.80 -10.42 -6.56
C GLY A 368 36.21 -10.24 -7.13
N THR A 369 36.76 -11.26 -7.77
CA THR A 369 38.07 -11.20 -8.43
C THR A 369 38.06 -10.23 -9.61
N ARG A 370 37.00 -10.21 -10.43
CA ARG A 370 36.81 -9.24 -11.51
C ARG A 370 36.74 -7.78 -11.01
N MET A 371 36.09 -7.55 -9.87
CA MET A 371 36.03 -6.21 -9.27
C MET A 371 37.35 -5.75 -8.65
N ASN A 372 38.12 -6.67 -8.04
CA ASN A 372 39.48 -6.37 -7.58
C ASN A 372 40.41 -6.06 -8.75
N LEU A 373 40.33 -6.83 -9.84
CA LEU A 373 41.08 -6.55 -11.08
C LEU A 373 40.66 -5.23 -11.73
N TYR A 374 39.38 -4.88 -11.71
CA TYR A 374 38.90 -3.58 -12.19
C TYR A 374 39.39 -2.42 -11.30
N ARG A 375 39.36 -2.56 -9.96
CA ARG A 375 39.93 -1.58 -9.00
C ARG A 375 41.43 -1.39 -9.19
N LEU A 376 42.18 -2.46 -9.45
CA LEU A 376 43.62 -2.40 -9.75
C LEU A 376 43.87 -1.68 -11.09
N LYS A 377 43.06 -1.96 -12.13
CA LYS A 377 43.13 -1.26 -13.42
C LYS A 377 42.73 0.22 -13.35
N THR A 378 41.76 0.59 -12.52
CA THR A 378 41.37 2.00 -12.36
C THR A 378 42.36 2.78 -11.48
N ARG A 379 42.98 2.15 -10.46
CA ARG A 379 44.12 2.74 -9.75
C ARG A 379 45.34 2.98 -10.66
N SER A 380 45.67 2.04 -11.55
CA SER A 380 46.80 2.23 -12.49
C SER A 380 46.52 3.26 -13.60
N ARG A 381 45.25 3.54 -13.91
CA ARG A 381 44.85 4.66 -14.79
C ARG A 381 44.87 6.00 -14.05
N SER A 382 44.46 6.06 -12.79
CA SER A 382 44.51 7.28 -11.96
C SER A 382 45.95 7.76 -11.71
N ASN A 383 46.92 6.86 -11.55
CA ASN A 383 48.33 7.26 -11.41
C ASN A 383 48.97 7.73 -12.72
N ARG A 384 48.45 7.32 -13.89
CA ARG A 384 48.94 7.82 -15.19
C ARG A 384 48.55 9.26 -15.49
N TYR A 385 47.45 9.76 -14.91
CA TYR A 385 47.02 11.16 -15.06
C TYR A 385 47.58 12.11 -13.99
N LYS A 386 48.29 11.60 -12.97
CA LYS A 386 48.99 12.45 -11.98
C LYS A 386 50.43 12.82 -12.37
N MET A 387 50.97 12.25 -13.46
CA MET A 387 52.34 12.51 -13.93
C MET A 387 52.41 13.52 -15.09
N ALA A 388 51.29 14.12 -15.51
CA ALA A 388 51.22 14.98 -16.71
C ALA A 388 50.59 16.36 -16.46
N GLY A 389 50.57 16.84 -15.21
CA GLY A 389 49.97 18.13 -14.85
C GLY A 389 50.75 18.84 -13.75
N GLY A 390 51.97 19.26 -14.08
CA GLY A 390 52.85 19.98 -13.15
C GLY A 390 54.00 20.67 -13.86
N GLN A 391 53.69 21.62 -14.73
CA GLN A 391 54.60 22.71 -15.11
C GLN A 391 53.79 23.98 -15.41
N GLY A 392 54.17 25.09 -14.74
CA GLY A 392 53.89 26.44 -15.18
C GLY A 392 52.99 27.30 -14.29
N VAL A 393 53.53 27.79 -13.17
CA VAL A 393 53.43 29.21 -12.76
C VAL A 393 54.74 29.57 -12.05
N ASP A 394 55.61 30.27 -12.78
CA ASP A 394 56.26 31.53 -12.39
C ASP A 394 56.55 32.31 -13.68
#